data_AF-A0A437UY48-F1
#
_entry.id   AF-A0A437UY48-F1
#
_cell.length_a   1.000
_cell.length_b   1.000
_cell.length_c   1.000
_cell.angle_alpha   90.00
_cell.angle_beta   90.00
_cell.angle_gamma   90.00
#
_symmetry.space_group_name_H-M   'P 1'
#
loop_
_entity.id
_entity.type
_entity.pdbx_description
1 polymer ?
#
loop_
_entity_poly.entity_id
_entity_poly.type
_entity_poly.pdbx_seq_one_letter_code
_entity_poly.pdbx_strand_id
1 'polypeptide(L)'
;MIDESTWRAYVASYDIEVPEESVAREYEMVRADMKHRMMYAQMSGGETHVFPDQELAEMEDELREAAAFEAKEPLVLRDLTKKLDVTVAPEELLAEAEAMAKRQGTTVGEIKRFFGDDLAFLERDVRENKIREWACEQ
;
A
#
# COMPACT_ATOMS: atom_id res chain seq x y z
N MET A 1 -12.35 -7.06 -4.32
CA MET A 1 -11.24 -6.93 -3.35
C MET A 1 -10.06 -7.62 -3.98
N ILE A 2 -9.02 -6.86 -4.26
CA ILE A 2 -7.76 -7.41 -4.76
C ILE A 2 -7.17 -8.25 -3.64
N ASP A 3 -6.79 -9.48 -3.93
CA ASP A 3 -6.08 -10.31 -2.96
C ASP A 3 -4.66 -9.74 -2.78
N GLU A 4 -4.36 -9.27 -1.57
CA GLU A 4 -3.05 -8.69 -1.24
C GLU A 4 -1.92 -9.70 -1.49
N SER A 5 -2.19 -10.99 -1.31
CA SER A 5 -1.21 -12.05 -1.57
C SER A 5 -0.87 -12.19 -3.05
N THR A 6 -1.87 -12.06 -3.95
CA THR A 6 -1.67 -12.07 -5.40
C THR A 6 -0.87 -10.86 -5.85
N TRP A 7 -1.16 -9.68 -5.31
CA TRP A 7 -0.39 -8.47 -5.62
C TRP A 7 1.06 -8.59 -5.18
N ARG A 8 1.30 -9.08 -3.95
CA ARG A 8 2.65 -9.36 -3.44
C ARG A 8 3.41 -10.33 -4.32
N ALA A 9 2.78 -11.42 -4.76
CA ALA A 9 3.38 -12.39 -5.66
C ALA A 9 3.72 -11.78 -7.04
N TYR A 10 2.84 -10.94 -7.60
CA TYR A 10 3.10 -10.23 -8.84
C TYR A 10 4.31 -9.30 -8.71
N VAL A 11 4.34 -8.46 -7.69
CA VAL A 11 5.48 -7.54 -7.43
C VAL A 11 6.77 -8.33 -7.22
N ALA A 12 6.74 -9.43 -6.47
CA ALA A 12 7.92 -10.28 -6.25
C ALA A 12 8.47 -10.85 -7.57
N SER A 13 7.60 -11.33 -8.46
CA SER A 13 7.97 -11.90 -9.76
C SER A 13 8.30 -10.87 -10.85
N TYR A 14 7.90 -9.61 -10.68
CA TYR A 14 8.13 -8.57 -11.68
C TYR A 14 9.62 -8.26 -11.88
N ASP A 15 10.08 -8.26 -13.13
CA ASP A 15 11.48 -8.00 -13.45
C ASP A 15 11.77 -6.49 -13.40
N ILE A 16 12.25 -6.02 -12.24
CA ILE A 16 12.71 -4.65 -12.03
C ILE A 16 13.84 -4.63 -11.02
N GLU A 17 14.89 -3.89 -11.35
CA GLU A 17 16.04 -3.70 -10.46
C GLU A 17 15.66 -2.75 -9.32
N VAL A 18 15.77 -3.24 -8.09
CA VAL A 18 15.52 -2.46 -6.88
C VAL A 18 16.88 -2.11 -6.26
N PRO A 19 17.21 -0.82 -6.09
CA PRO A 19 18.45 -0.43 -5.45
C PRO A 19 18.53 -0.97 -4.02
N GLU A 20 19.66 -1.59 -3.66
CA GLU A 20 19.88 -2.12 -2.30
C GLU A 20 19.74 -1.04 -1.22
N GLU A 21 20.12 0.21 -1.53
CA GLU A 21 19.94 1.34 -0.63
C GLU A 21 18.47 1.60 -0.31
N SER A 22 17.57 1.43 -1.30
CA SER A 22 16.14 1.57 -1.09
C SER A 22 15.63 0.47 -0.15
N VAL A 23 16.01 -0.78 -0.39
CA VAL A 23 15.61 -1.92 0.47
C VAL A 23 16.13 -1.73 1.90
N ALA A 24 17.37 -1.29 2.08
CA ALA A 24 17.93 -1.03 3.40
C ALA A 24 17.19 0.10 4.14
N ARG A 25 16.80 1.16 3.42
CA ARG A 25 16.00 2.26 3.98
C ARG A 25 14.62 1.80 4.39
N GLU A 26 13.94 1.03 3.54
CA GLU A 26 12.63 0.46 3.87
C GLU A 26 12.74 -0.50 5.07
N TYR A 27 13.80 -1.29 5.15
CA TYR A 27 14.02 -2.21 6.27
C TYR A 27 14.10 -1.48 7.62
N GLU A 28 14.87 -0.39 7.69
CA GLU A 28 14.93 0.43 8.90
C GLU A 28 13.56 1.02 9.26
N MET A 29 12.77 1.45 8.27
CA MET A 29 11.42 1.98 8.49
C MET A 29 10.43 0.91 8.96
N VAL A 30 10.40 -0.26 8.31
CA VAL A 30 9.54 -1.39 8.68
C VAL A 30 9.90 -1.90 10.08
N ARG A 31 11.19 -2.01 10.39
CA ARG A 31 11.66 -2.41 11.72
C ARG A 31 11.28 -1.38 12.80
N ALA A 32 11.43 -0.09 12.51
CA ALA A 32 11.04 0.97 13.43
C ALA A 32 9.52 1.02 13.67
N ASP A 33 8.71 0.83 12.62
CA ASP A 33 7.26 0.79 12.73
C ASP A 33 6.79 -0.43 13.53
N MET A 34 7.36 -1.62 13.29
CA MET A 34 7.06 -2.81 14.07
C MET A 34 7.40 -2.61 15.56
N LYS A 35 8.58 -2.06 15.85
CA LYS A 35 8.96 -1.70 17.22
C LYS A 35 7.96 -0.74 17.86
N HIS A 36 7.51 0.26 17.12
CA HIS A 36 6.53 1.22 17.62
C HIS A 36 5.17 0.56 17.90
N ARG A 37 4.71 -0.35 17.02
CA ARG A 37 3.48 -1.14 17.23
C ARG A 37 3.57 -2.01 18.49
N MET A 38 4.70 -2.69 18.71
CA MET A 38 4.95 -3.50 19.91
C MET A 38 4.88 -2.65 21.19
N MET A 39 5.54 -1.49 21.19
CA MET A 39 5.51 -0.55 22.33
C MET A 39 4.09 -0.05 22.61
N TYR A 40 3.35 0.31 21.56
CA TYR A 40 1.97 0.78 21.69
C TYR A 40 1.04 -0.32 22.20
N ALA A 41 1.16 -1.54 21.67
CA ALA A 41 0.41 -2.71 22.12
C ALA A 41 0.60 -2.92 23.63
N GLN A 42 1.85 -2.91 24.09
CA GLN A 42 2.18 -3.03 25.52
C GLN A 42 1.55 -1.89 26.36
N MET A 43 1.62 -0.64 25.89
CA MET A 43 1.02 0.51 26.59
C MET A 43 -0.52 0.43 26.68
N SER A 44 -1.17 -0.11 25.64
CA SER A 44 -2.63 -0.28 25.60
C SER A 44 -3.14 -1.50 26.39
N GLY A 45 -2.27 -2.20 27.12
CA GLY A 45 -2.63 -3.41 27.87
C GLY A 45 -2.72 -4.67 27.00
N GLY A 46 -2.12 -4.65 25.81
CA GLY A 46 -1.96 -5.80 24.93
C GLY A 46 -0.78 -6.69 25.31
N GLU A 47 -0.16 -7.32 24.32
CA GLU A 47 0.94 -8.25 24.53
C GLU A 47 2.18 -7.56 25.12
N THR A 48 2.86 -8.25 26.04
CA THR A 48 4.05 -7.73 26.70
C THR A 48 5.28 -8.19 25.94
N HIS A 49 5.89 -7.28 25.20
CA HIS A 49 7.16 -7.51 24.49
C HIS A 49 8.33 -7.22 25.43
N VAL A 50 8.83 -8.26 26.11
CA VAL A 50 9.88 -8.13 27.13
C VAL A 50 11.24 -7.80 26.49
N PHE A 51 11.49 -8.30 25.28
CA PHE A 51 12.73 -8.07 24.54
C PHE A 51 12.43 -7.70 23.08
N PRO A 52 11.90 -6.49 22.81
CA PRO A 52 11.45 -6.11 21.47
C PRO A 52 12.55 -6.24 20.41
N ASP A 53 13.80 -5.91 20.75
CA ASP A 53 14.91 -6.00 19.78
C ASP A 53 15.29 -7.46 19.46
N GLN A 54 15.08 -8.41 20.37
CA GLN A 54 15.32 -9.83 20.13
C GLN A 54 14.18 -10.45 19.32
N GLU A 55 12.93 -10.12 19.65
CA GLU A 55 11.75 -10.54 18.89
C GLU A 55 11.81 -10.03 17.44
N LEU A 56 12.25 -8.78 17.22
CA LEU A 56 12.47 -8.24 15.88
C LEU A 56 13.60 -8.96 15.12
N ALA A 57 14.62 -9.45 15.82
CA ALA A 57 15.70 -10.21 15.21
C ALA A 57 15.24 -11.62 14.80
N GLU A 58 14.31 -12.22 15.56
CA GLU A 58 13.68 -13.49 15.19
C GLU A 58 12.79 -13.36 13.95
N MET A 59 12.25 -12.16 13.69
CA MET A 59 11.45 -11.83 12.51
C MET A 59 12.26 -11.18 11.37
N GLU A 60 13.60 -11.25 11.40
CA GLU A 60 14.44 -10.52 10.46
C GLU A 60 14.11 -10.84 8.99
N ASP A 61 13.89 -12.11 8.66
CA ASP A 61 13.57 -12.55 7.30
C ASP A 61 12.24 -11.95 6.82
N GLU A 62 11.20 -11.95 7.67
CA GLU A 62 9.89 -11.36 7.35
C GLU A 62 9.98 -9.84 7.17
N LEU A 63 10.75 -9.16 8.03
CA LEU A 63 10.97 -7.72 7.92
C LEU A 63 11.74 -7.36 6.65
N ARG A 64 12.70 -8.19 6.23
CA ARG A 64 13.43 -8.00 4.97
C ARG A 64 12.54 -8.25 3.75
N GLU A 65 11.69 -9.28 3.78
CA GLU A 65 10.73 -9.53 2.70
C GLU A 65 9.74 -8.38 2.57
N ALA A 66 9.20 -7.90 3.69
CA ALA A 66 8.33 -6.72 3.72
C ALA A 66 9.04 -5.49 3.16
N ALA A 67 10.28 -5.20 3.59
CA ALA A 67 11.06 -4.08 3.08
C ALA A 67 11.37 -4.17 1.58
N ALA A 68 11.68 -5.38 1.08
CA ALA A 68 11.90 -5.61 -0.33
C ALA A 68 10.63 -5.34 -1.14
N PHE A 69 9.47 -5.75 -0.63
CA PHE A 69 8.17 -5.45 -1.23
C PHE A 69 7.89 -3.94 -1.23
N GLU A 70 7.98 -3.26 -0.09
CA GLU A 70 7.74 -1.81 0.03
C GLU A 70 8.67 -0.98 -0.88
N ALA A 71 9.91 -1.43 -1.08
CA ALA A 71 10.86 -0.78 -1.99
C ALA A 71 10.51 -1.02 -3.46
N LYS A 72 10.00 -2.21 -3.79
CA LYS A 72 9.74 -2.65 -5.17
C LYS A 72 8.39 -2.19 -5.69
N GLU A 73 7.36 -2.25 -4.85
CA GLU A 73 5.98 -1.92 -5.19
C GLU A 73 5.81 -0.56 -5.88
N PRO A 74 6.35 0.57 -5.37
CA PRO A 74 6.21 1.86 -6.03
C PRO A 74 6.95 1.92 -7.37
N LEU A 75 8.03 1.14 -7.54
CA LEU A 75 8.75 1.05 -8.81
C LEU A 75 7.92 0.28 -9.85
N VAL A 76 7.31 -0.83 -9.45
CA VAL A 76 6.40 -1.62 -10.30
C VAL A 76 5.20 -0.79 -10.69
N LEU A 77 4.53 -0.13 -9.74
CA LEU A 77 3.38 0.75 -10.03
C LEU A 77 3.76 1.87 -11.00
N ARG A 78 4.92 2.51 -10.80
CA ARG A 78 5.38 3.58 -11.69
C ARG A 78 5.69 3.05 -13.09
N ASP A 79 6.25 1.86 -13.22
CA ASP A 79 6.55 1.24 -14.51
C ASP A 79 5.26 0.80 -15.23
N LEU A 80 4.35 0.15 -14.52
CA LEU A 80 3.03 -0.22 -15.02
C LEU A 80 2.21 0.99 -15.45
N THR A 81 2.24 2.09 -14.68
CA THR A 81 1.56 3.35 -15.05
C THR A 81 2.09 3.94 -16.35
N LYS A 82 3.36 3.71 -16.68
CA LYS A 82 3.94 4.15 -17.96
C LYS A 82 3.62 3.22 -19.12
N LYS A 83 3.54 1.90 -18.85
CA LYS A 83 3.26 0.88 -19.86
C LYS A 83 1.77 0.80 -20.21
N LEU A 84 0.93 0.90 -19.19
CA LEU A 84 -0.52 0.90 -19.28
C LEU A 84 -0.96 2.35 -19.30
N ASP A 85 -1.40 2.85 -20.46
CA ASP A 85 -2.01 4.17 -20.59
C ASP A 85 -3.41 4.17 -19.94
N VAL A 86 -3.44 4.01 -18.61
CA VAL A 86 -4.68 3.92 -17.82
C VAL A 86 -5.19 5.33 -17.58
N THR A 87 -6.15 5.73 -18.40
CA THR A 87 -6.97 6.90 -18.14
C THR A 87 -8.12 6.55 -17.21
N VAL A 88 -8.44 7.45 -16.27
CA VAL A 88 -9.59 7.33 -15.40
C VAL A 88 -10.67 8.29 -15.89
N ALA A 89 -11.83 7.76 -16.24
CA ALA A 89 -12.94 8.60 -16.67
C ALA A 89 -13.61 9.29 -15.46
N PRO A 90 -14.20 10.50 -15.62
CA PRO A 90 -14.92 11.17 -14.54
C PRO A 90 -16.08 10.34 -13.94
N GLU A 91 -16.70 9.48 -14.76
CA GLU A 91 -17.75 8.55 -14.35
C GLU A 91 -17.21 7.49 -13.38
N GLU A 92 -15.98 7.00 -13.60
CA GLU A 92 -15.31 6.05 -12.71
C GLU A 92 -14.95 6.70 -11.37
N LEU A 93 -14.51 7.96 -11.39
CA LEU A 93 -14.26 8.74 -10.16
C LEU A 93 -15.54 8.91 -9.33
N LEU A 94 -16.65 9.21 -10.00
CA LEU A 94 -17.94 9.36 -9.33
C LEU A 94 -18.40 8.03 -8.71
N ALA A 95 -18.25 6.91 -9.44
CA ALA A 95 -18.60 5.59 -8.96
C ALA A 95 -17.75 5.18 -7.73
N GLU A 96 -16.44 5.45 -7.75
CA GLU A 96 -15.58 5.20 -6.59
C GLU A 96 -15.95 6.10 -5.41
N ALA A 97 -16.25 7.39 -5.66
CA ALA A 97 -16.72 8.30 -4.62
C ALA A 97 -18.04 7.85 -3.98
N GLU A 98 -18.98 7.32 -4.77
CA GLU A 98 -20.22 6.71 -4.28
C GLU A 98 -19.95 5.45 -3.45
N ALA A 99 -19.04 4.59 -3.90
CA ALA A 99 -18.64 3.39 -3.17
C ALA A 99 -17.94 3.74 -1.83
N MET A 100 -17.07 4.76 -1.82
CA MET A 100 -16.44 5.30 -0.60
C MET A 100 -17.49 5.90 0.34
N ALA A 101 -18.40 6.71 -0.19
CA ALA A 101 -19.49 7.30 0.58
C ALA A 101 -20.31 6.22 1.30
N LYS A 102 -20.67 5.15 0.59
CA LYS A 102 -21.38 4.00 1.16
C LYS A 102 -20.57 3.25 2.21
N ARG A 103 -19.27 3.03 2.00
CA ARG A 103 -18.38 2.33 2.95
C ARG A 103 -18.18 3.12 4.24
N GLN A 104 -18.02 4.43 4.13
CA GLN A 104 -17.72 5.32 5.27
C GLN A 104 -18.98 5.88 5.93
N GLY A 105 -20.17 5.60 5.39
CA GLY A 105 -21.43 6.15 5.89
C GLY A 105 -21.53 7.68 5.70
N THR A 106 -20.87 8.21 4.68
CA THR A 106 -20.81 9.64 4.34
C THR A 106 -21.51 9.91 3.00
N THR A 107 -21.49 11.14 2.53
CA THR A 107 -22.11 11.56 1.27
C THR A 107 -21.05 11.87 0.19
N VAL A 108 -21.42 11.72 -1.08
CA VAL A 108 -20.52 12.08 -2.21
C VAL A 108 -20.09 13.54 -2.16
N GLY A 109 -20.94 14.43 -1.63
CA GLY A 109 -20.59 15.84 -1.44
C GLY A 109 -19.48 16.06 -0.41
N GLU A 110 -19.44 15.25 0.65
CA GLU A 110 -18.35 15.27 1.63
C GLU A 110 -17.06 14.68 1.06
N ILE A 111 -17.16 13.60 0.28
CA ILE A 111 -16.03 13.04 -0.47
C ILE A 111 -15.46 14.09 -1.44
N LYS A 112 -16.30 14.80 -2.21
CA LYS A 112 -15.85 15.90 -3.08
C LYS A 112 -15.19 17.04 -2.31
N ARG A 113 -15.70 17.41 -1.14
CA ARG A 113 -15.02 18.41 -0.29
C ARG A 113 -13.63 17.96 0.16
N PHE A 114 -13.43 16.67 0.35
CA PHE A 114 -12.15 16.10 0.78
C PHE A 114 -11.16 15.93 -0.39
N PHE A 115 -11.63 15.41 -1.52
CA PHE A 115 -10.81 15.07 -2.70
C PHE A 115 -10.84 16.14 -3.81
N GLY A 116 -11.47 17.29 -3.56
CA GLY A 116 -11.71 18.34 -4.55
C GLY A 116 -12.99 18.10 -5.36
N ASP A 117 -13.62 19.18 -5.84
CA ASP A 117 -14.91 19.10 -6.54
C ASP A 117 -14.85 18.21 -7.80
N ASP A 118 -13.69 18.18 -8.44
CA ASP A 118 -13.38 17.36 -9.62
C ASP A 118 -12.83 15.97 -9.27
N LEU A 119 -12.73 15.61 -7.98
CA LEU A 119 -12.16 14.35 -7.50
C LEU A 119 -10.74 14.07 -8.03
N ALA A 120 -9.99 15.12 -8.39
CA ALA A 120 -8.65 15.00 -8.97
C ALA A 120 -7.67 14.26 -8.03
N PHE A 121 -7.85 14.40 -6.71
CA PHE A 121 -7.04 13.67 -5.73
C PHE A 121 -7.42 12.18 -5.62
N LEU A 122 -8.62 11.80 -6.05
CA LEU A 122 -9.08 10.41 -6.11
C LEU A 122 -8.59 9.70 -7.39
N GLU A 123 -8.25 10.47 -8.43
CA GLU A 123 -7.85 9.93 -9.72
C GLU A 123 -6.60 9.05 -9.65
N ARG A 124 -5.58 9.49 -8.89
CA ARG A 124 -4.37 8.70 -8.68
C ARG A 124 -4.70 7.35 -8.05
N ASP A 125 -5.49 7.36 -6.99
CA ASP A 125 -5.79 6.14 -6.23
C ASP A 125 -6.67 5.17 -7.05
N VAL A 126 -7.63 5.69 -7.83
CA VAL A 126 -8.42 4.87 -8.77
C VAL A 126 -7.53 4.29 -9.87
N ARG A 127 -6.59 5.07 -10.41
CA ARG A 127 -5.66 4.59 -11.44
C ARG A 127 -4.75 3.48 -10.90
N GLU A 128 -4.17 3.66 -9.73
CA GLU A 128 -3.33 2.67 -9.08
C GLU A 128 -4.11 1.38 -8.79
N ASN A 129 -5.36 1.49 -8.33
CA ASN A 129 -6.22 0.33 -8.12
C ASN A 129 -6.52 -0.41 -9.43
N LYS A 130 -6.83 0.29 -10.53
CA LYS A 130 -7.03 -0.34 -11.85
C LYS A 130 -5.77 -1.08 -12.33
N ILE A 131 -4.59 -0.51 -12.08
CA ILE A 131 -3.31 -1.14 -12.42
C ILE A 131 -3.11 -2.42 -11.60
N ARG A 132 -3.39 -2.37 -10.29
CA ARG A 132 -3.31 -3.54 -9.41
C ARG A 132 -4.32 -4.63 -9.82
N GLU A 133 -5.55 -4.25 -10.18
CA GLU A 133 -6.56 -5.18 -10.69
C GLU A 133 -6.07 -5.86 -11.97
N TRP A 134 -5.59 -5.07 -12.94
CA TRP A 134 -5.02 -5.62 -14.18
C TRP A 134 -3.86 -6.58 -13.91
N ALA A 135 -2.96 -6.24 -12.98
CA ALA A 135 -1.80 -7.05 -12.65
C ALA A 135 -2.18 -8.38 -11.96
N CYS A 136 -3.20 -8.36 -11.10
CA CYS A 136 -3.70 -9.57 -10.44
C CYS A 136 -4.55 -10.47 -11.36
N GLU A 137 -4.97 -9.96 -12.53
CA GLU A 137 -5.65 -10.73 -13.58
C GLU A 137 -4.69 -11.40 -14.59
N GLN A 138 -3.39 -11.09 -14.54
CA GLN A 138 -2.36 -11.75 -15.36
C GLN A 138 -1.90 -13.08 -14.75
#